data_AF-A0A971JSC7-F1
#
_entry.id   AF-A0A971JSC7-F1
#
_cell.length_a   1.000
_cell.length_b   1.000
_cell.length_c   1.000
_cell.angle_alpha   90.00
_cell.angle_beta   90.00
_cell.angle_gamma   90.00
#
_symmetry.space_group_name_H-M   'P 1'
#
loop_
_entity.id
_entity.type
_entity.pdbx_description
1 polymer ?
#
loop_
_entity_poly.entity_id
_entity_poly.type
_entity_poly.pdbx_seq_one_letter_code
_entity_poly.pdbx_strand_id
1 'polypeptide(L)'
;MMKLFSTISFLLLLLCACTKDKPKPIYYDAYDEPDEMEHVIDTIADFHFQSGDEVVVPYRSESGVKYVKVNVNGVEFEMIFDTGCSTTLISMAEASYLYENDLLSDDDFIGTAKSQIADGSIVEDMVVNLREVVIGGKIRCHDVQAVVSENVEAPLLLGNEVLDRIATITINNTNETLTFNMK
;
A
#
# COMPACT_ATOMS: atom_id res chain seq x y z
N MET A 1 53.05 -51.42 -23.18
CA MET A 1 51.67 -51.91 -22.96
C MET A 1 50.77 -50.68 -22.99
N MET A 2 50.06 -50.27 -24.03
CA MET A 2 49.14 -50.90 -25.02
C MET A 2 47.71 -51.15 -24.47
N LYS A 3 46.74 -50.41 -25.08
CA LYS A 3 45.24 -50.55 -25.19
C LYS A 3 44.44 -50.14 -23.94
N LEU A 4 43.46 -49.21 -23.93
CA LEU A 4 42.34 -48.78 -24.81
C LEU A 4 41.27 -49.86 -25.07
N PHE A 5 40.12 -49.77 -24.38
CA PHE A 5 38.72 -50.09 -24.78
C PHE A 5 37.78 -49.51 -23.69
N SER A 6 37.05 -48.41 -23.91
CA SER A 6 35.69 -48.30 -24.46
C SER A 6 34.63 -49.19 -23.80
N THR A 7 33.72 -48.60 -23.01
CA THR A 7 32.27 -48.87 -23.05
C THR A 7 31.52 -47.66 -22.49
N ILE A 8 30.54 -47.21 -23.28
CA ILE A 8 29.59 -46.12 -23.02
C ILE A 8 28.44 -46.66 -22.17
N SER A 9 27.98 -45.91 -21.17
CA SER A 9 26.63 -46.10 -20.62
C SER A 9 26.01 -44.76 -20.22
N PHE A 10 25.21 -44.25 -21.15
CA PHE A 10 23.93 -43.56 -21.00
C PHE A 10 23.65 -42.80 -19.67
N LEU A 11 23.67 -41.47 -19.78
CA LEU A 11 22.56 -40.55 -19.49
C LEU A 11 21.66 -40.87 -18.27
N LEU A 12 21.79 -40.07 -17.21
CA LEU A 12 20.62 -39.42 -16.57
C LEU A 12 21.06 -38.18 -15.78
N LEU A 13 20.92 -36.99 -16.38
CA LEU A 13 20.88 -35.73 -15.63
C LEU A 13 19.56 -35.69 -14.85
N LEU A 14 19.60 -35.79 -13.52
CA LEU A 14 18.49 -35.36 -12.68
C LEU A 14 18.57 -33.84 -12.51
N LEU A 15 17.77 -33.13 -13.32
CA LEU A 15 17.37 -31.75 -13.05
C LEU A 15 16.30 -31.79 -11.95
N CYS A 16 16.65 -31.43 -10.73
CA CYS A 16 15.65 -31.06 -9.71
C CYS A 16 15.05 -29.70 -10.08
N ALA A 17 14.02 -29.72 -10.92
CA ALA A 17 13.13 -28.59 -11.11
C ALA A 17 12.11 -28.59 -9.96
N CYS A 18 12.24 -27.65 -9.02
CA CYS A 18 11.17 -27.33 -8.07
C CYS A 18 10.01 -26.71 -8.86
N THR A 19 8.97 -27.49 -9.13
CA THR A 19 7.71 -26.99 -9.67
C THR A 19 6.85 -26.53 -8.50
N LYS A 20 6.47 -25.24 -8.53
CA LYS A 20 5.41 -24.69 -7.68
C LYS A 20 4.09 -25.26 -8.20
N ASP A 21 3.41 -26.06 -7.38
CA ASP A 21 2.06 -26.54 -7.71
C ASP A 21 1.12 -25.34 -7.85
N LYS A 22 0.52 -25.20 -9.04
CA LYS A 22 -0.62 -24.30 -9.26
C LYS A 22 -1.90 -25.08 -8.96
N PRO A 23 -2.86 -24.54 -8.19
CA PRO A 23 -4.15 -25.20 -8.01
C PRO A 23 -4.89 -25.28 -9.36
N LYS A 24 -5.49 -26.44 -9.63
CA LYS A 24 -6.24 -26.71 -10.87
C LYS A 24 -7.57 -25.95 -10.88
N PRO A 25 -7.99 -25.37 -12.01
CA PRO A 25 -9.30 -24.75 -12.12
C PRO A 25 -10.41 -25.81 -12.10
N ILE A 26 -11.44 -25.57 -11.30
CA ILE A 26 -12.67 -26.36 -11.30
C ILE A 26 -13.57 -25.83 -12.42
N TYR A 27 -13.97 -26.73 -13.32
CA TYR A 27 -14.82 -26.45 -14.47
C TYR A 27 -16.28 -26.77 -14.12
N TYR A 28 -17.21 -25.86 -14.36
CA TYR A 28 -18.64 -26.16 -14.40
C TYR A 28 -19.14 -25.93 -15.83
N ASP A 29 -19.68 -27.00 -16.42
CA ASP A 29 -20.31 -27.01 -17.73
C ASP A 29 -21.78 -26.60 -17.66
N ALA A 30 -22.18 -25.81 -18.66
CA ALA A 30 -23.51 -25.58 -19.24
C ALA A 30 -24.58 -24.88 -18.38
N TYR A 31 -25.04 -23.69 -18.82
CA TYR A 31 -26.22 -23.50 -19.70
C TYR A 31 -26.16 -22.12 -20.39
N ASP A 32 -26.63 -22.06 -21.65
CA ASP A 32 -26.55 -20.94 -22.62
C ASP A 32 -27.36 -19.66 -22.26
N GLU A 33 -26.66 -18.51 -22.29
CA GLU A 33 -26.96 -17.10 -22.75
C GLU A 33 -28.36 -16.42 -22.64
N PRO A 34 -28.45 -15.05 -22.74
CA PRO A 34 -27.54 -13.95 -22.38
C PRO A 34 -28.25 -12.77 -21.65
N ASP A 35 -27.54 -11.65 -21.49
CA ASP A 35 -27.95 -10.31 -21.03
C ASP A 35 -27.86 -10.02 -19.52
N GLU A 36 -26.65 -9.66 -19.07
CA GLU A 36 -26.37 -8.33 -18.52
C GLU A 36 -24.85 -8.18 -18.33
N MET A 37 -24.27 -7.21 -19.03
CA MET A 37 -22.87 -6.81 -18.89
C MET A 37 -22.72 -6.09 -17.56
N GLU A 38 -22.31 -6.79 -16.50
CA GLU A 38 -21.91 -6.15 -15.24
C GLU A 38 -20.39 -6.23 -15.03
N HIS A 39 -19.86 -5.10 -14.57
CA HIS A 39 -18.48 -4.66 -14.60
C HIS A 39 -17.48 -5.65 -13.99
N VAL A 40 -16.38 -5.89 -14.72
CA VAL A 40 -15.17 -6.56 -14.25
C VAL A 40 -14.42 -5.65 -13.28
N ILE A 41 -14.92 -5.50 -12.05
CA ILE A 41 -14.18 -4.92 -10.92
C ILE A 41 -14.53 -5.72 -9.67
N ASP A 42 -13.99 -6.93 -9.53
CA ASP A 42 -13.96 -7.60 -8.22
C ASP A 42 -12.89 -8.69 -8.11
N THR A 43 -11.61 -8.32 -8.27
CA THR A 43 -10.51 -9.26 -7.95
C THR A 43 -9.36 -8.57 -7.23
N ILE A 44 -9.70 -7.72 -6.27
CA ILE A 44 -8.82 -7.44 -5.15
C ILE A 44 -9.67 -7.77 -3.92
N ALA A 45 -9.47 -8.96 -3.36
CA ALA A 45 -10.23 -9.42 -2.21
C ALA A 45 -10.25 -8.33 -1.13
N ASP A 46 -11.43 -7.79 -0.84
CA ASP A 46 -11.62 -6.91 0.30
C ASP A 46 -11.33 -7.72 1.56
N PHE A 47 -10.14 -7.51 2.12
CA PHE A 47 -9.76 -8.05 3.41
C PHE A 47 -10.61 -7.36 4.48
N HIS A 48 -11.76 -7.94 4.80
CA HIS A 48 -12.54 -7.54 5.96
C HIS A 48 -11.84 -8.01 7.24
N PHE A 49 -11.12 -7.09 7.89
CA PHE A 49 -10.57 -7.33 9.22
C PHE A 49 -11.69 -7.34 10.26
N GLN A 50 -11.61 -8.29 11.19
CA GLN A 50 -12.43 -8.33 12.39
C GLN A 50 -11.72 -7.63 13.54
N SER A 51 -12.49 -7.14 14.52
CA SER A 51 -11.95 -6.63 15.77
C SER A 51 -11.06 -7.69 16.44
N GLY A 52 -9.83 -7.31 16.78
CA GLY A 52 -8.82 -8.20 17.36
C GLY A 52 -7.88 -8.85 16.35
N ASP A 53 -8.08 -8.67 15.04
CA ASP A 53 -7.10 -9.10 14.05
C ASP A 53 -5.79 -8.32 14.18
N GLU A 54 -4.68 -9.01 13.95
CA GLU A 54 -3.33 -8.42 13.97
C GLU A 54 -2.78 -8.33 12.54
N VAL A 55 -2.43 -7.11 12.13
CA VAL A 55 -1.76 -6.86 10.86
C VAL A 55 -0.36 -6.31 11.12
N VAL A 56 0.65 -7.06 10.71
CA VAL A 56 2.06 -6.64 10.77
C VAL A 56 2.48 -6.04 9.43
N VAL A 57 3.01 -4.81 9.50
CA VAL A 57 3.54 -4.04 8.37
C VAL A 57 5.01 -3.70 8.65
N PRO A 58 5.95 -4.07 7.77
CA PRO A 58 7.34 -3.65 7.92
C PRO A 58 7.49 -2.16 7.59
N TYR A 59 8.47 -1.52 8.22
CA TYR A 59 8.90 -0.17 7.88
C TYR A 59 10.40 -0.14 7.63
N ARG A 60 10.86 0.86 6.86
CA ARG A 60 12.28 1.16 6.68
C ARG A 60 12.68 2.26 7.66
N SER A 61 13.77 2.08 8.39
CA SER A 61 14.33 3.11 9.26
C SER A 61 15.44 3.88 8.54
N GLU A 62 15.35 5.21 8.51
CA GLU A 62 16.42 6.06 7.98
C GLU A 62 16.49 7.37 8.77
N SER A 63 17.67 7.73 9.25
CA SER A 63 17.91 8.97 10.00
C SER A 63 16.96 9.20 11.19
N GLY A 64 16.51 8.12 11.83
CA GLY A 64 15.57 8.16 12.97
C GLY A 64 14.09 8.21 12.58
N VAL A 65 13.78 8.23 11.29
CA VAL A 65 12.43 8.28 10.72
C VAL A 65 12.01 6.90 10.23
N LYS A 66 10.71 6.59 10.34
CA LYS A 66 10.12 5.30 9.93
C LYS A 66 9.28 5.50 8.68
N TYR A 67 9.68 4.88 7.58
CA TYR A 67 9.00 4.93 6.29
C TYR A 67 8.18 3.67 6.06
N VAL A 68 6.91 3.85 5.70
CA VAL A 68 5.95 2.78 5.43
C VAL A 68 5.49 2.89 3.99
N LYS A 69 5.37 1.76 3.31
CA LYS A 69 4.75 1.71 1.99
C LYS A 69 3.25 1.90 2.10
N VAL A 70 2.74 2.90 1.39
CA VAL A 70 1.34 3.28 1.38
C VAL A 70 0.90 3.45 -0.07
N ASN A 71 -0.16 2.77 -0.47
CA ASN A 71 -0.80 3.03 -1.76
C ASN A 71 -1.83 4.14 -1.57
N VAL A 72 -1.75 5.22 -2.35
CA VAL A 72 -2.70 6.33 -2.35
C VAL A 72 -3.32 6.39 -3.74
N ASN A 73 -4.64 6.19 -3.80
CA ASN A 73 -5.43 6.15 -5.04
C ASN A 73 -4.77 5.31 -6.14
N GLY A 74 -4.20 4.15 -5.81
CA GLY A 74 -3.55 3.25 -6.77
C GLY A 74 -2.03 3.41 -6.91
N VAL A 75 -1.42 4.46 -6.34
CA VAL A 75 0.03 4.75 -6.48
C VAL A 75 0.78 4.45 -5.18
N GLU A 76 1.86 3.69 -5.24
CA GLU A 76 2.68 3.37 -4.05
C GLU A 76 3.67 4.50 -3.74
N PHE A 77 3.62 4.98 -2.50
CA PHE A 77 4.54 5.95 -1.91
C PHE A 77 5.23 5.37 -0.68
N GLU A 78 6.44 5.83 -0.36
CA GLU A 78 7.02 5.69 0.98
C GLU A 78 6.63 6.93 1.80
N MET A 79 5.80 6.73 2.82
CA MET A 79 5.35 7.81 3.71
C MET A 79 5.96 7.64 5.09
N ILE A 80 6.25 8.75 5.76
CA ILE A 80 6.70 8.78 7.14
C ILE A 80 5.52 8.43 8.05
N PHE A 81 5.68 7.42 8.89
CA PHE A 81 4.75 7.18 9.99
C PHE A 81 4.92 8.27 11.05
N ASP A 82 3.93 9.16 11.19
CA ASP A 82 4.04 10.35 12.02
C ASP A 82 2.85 10.53 12.98
N THR A 83 3.03 10.13 14.23
CA THR A 83 2.04 10.33 15.30
C THR A 83 1.88 11.80 15.72
N GLY A 84 2.83 12.66 15.32
CA GLY A 84 2.81 14.10 15.60
C GLY A 84 2.01 14.91 14.59
N CYS A 85 1.58 14.30 13.49
CA CYS A 85 0.80 14.96 12.45
C CYS A 85 -0.69 14.66 12.64
N SER A 86 -1.54 15.69 12.70
CA SER A 86 -2.98 15.51 12.86
C SER A 86 -3.63 14.88 11.63
N THR A 87 -3.19 15.29 10.44
CA THR A 87 -3.78 14.94 9.15
C THR A 87 -2.69 14.40 8.24
N THR A 88 -3.03 13.49 7.33
CA THR A 88 -2.07 13.04 6.30
C THR A 88 -1.55 14.23 5.50
N LEU A 89 -0.25 14.29 5.22
CA LEU A 89 0.36 15.36 4.43
C LEU A 89 0.97 14.78 3.16
N ILE A 90 0.62 15.38 2.02
CA ILE A 90 1.27 15.12 0.72
C ILE A 90 1.86 16.40 0.18
N SER A 91 2.91 16.29 -0.65
CA SER A 91 3.47 17.46 -1.31
C SER A 91 2.62 17.88 -2.51
N MET A 92 2.79 19.11 -2.96
CA MET A 92 2.21 19.58 -4.23
C MET A 92 2.63 18.72 -5.43
N ALA A 93 3.83 18.14 -5.43
CA ALA A 93 4.29 17.27 -6.53
C ALA A 93 3.47 15.97 -6.60
N GLU A 94 3.25 15.31 -5.47
CA GLU A 94 2.41 14.10 -5.42
C GLU A 94 0.94 14.41 -5.71
N ALA A 95 0.40 15.52 -5.17
CA ALA A 95 -0.97 15.93 -5.47
C ALA A 95 -1.16 16.22 -6.97
N SER A 96 -0.22 16.93 -7.59
CA SER A 96 -0.24 17.21 -9.03
C SER A 96 -0.15 15.92 -9.85
N TYR A 97 0.75 15.00 -9.47
CA TYR A 97 0.86 13.70 -10.13
C TYR A 97 -0.45 12.91 -10.08
N LEU A 98 -1.09 12.84 -8.91
CA LEU A 98 -2.38 12.16 -8.76
C LEU A 98 -3.46 12.82 -9.63
N TYR A 99 -3.51 14.15 -9.67
CA TYR A 99 -4.47 14.90 -10.49
C TYR A 99 -4.25 14.70 -11.99
N GLU A 100 -3.00 14.81 -12.47
CA GLU A 100 -2.64 14.63 -13.88
C GLU A 100 -2.92 13.21 -14.41
N ASN A 101 -3.05 12.23 -13.52
CA ASN A 101 -3.35 10.84 -13.86
C ASN A 101 -4.79 10.43 -13.54
N ASP A 102 -5.70 11.39 -13.34
CA ASP A 102 -7.13 11.17 -13.02
C ASP A 102 -7.37 10.39 -11.71
N LEU A 103 -6.37 10.35 -10.83
CA LEU A 103 -6.41 9.70 -9.50
C LEU A 103 -6.87 10.67 -8.41
N LEU A 104 -6.80 11.98 -8.67
CA LEU A 104 -7.53 13.03 -7.98
C LEU A 104 -8.28 13.87 -9.02
N SER A 105 -9.35 14.51 -8.59
CA SER A 105 -10.19 15.37 -9.42
C SER A 105 -10.65 16.60 -8.65
N ASP A 106 -11.31 17.53 -9.34
CA ASP A 106 -11.88 18.73 -8.73
C ASP A 106 -12.89 18.39 -7.61
N ASP A 107 -13.61 17.27 -7.73
CA ASP A 107 -14.58 16.81 -6.72
C ASP A 107 -13.91 16.33 -5.43
N ASP A 108 -12.62 15.99 -5.47
CA ASP A 108 -11.85 15.59 -4.30
C ASP A 108 -11.29 16.80 -3.54
N PHE A 109 -11.38 18.02 -4.09
CA PHE A 109 -10.96 19.23 -3.39
C PHE A 109 -12.00 19.65 -2.33
N ILE A 110 -11.59 19.63 -1.06
CA ILE A 110 -12.46 19.94 0.08
C ILE A 110 -12.42 21.43 0.41
N GLY A 111 -11.27 22.08 0.24
CA GLY A 111 -11.07 23.49 0.57
C GLY A 111 -9.65 23.79 1.04
N THR A 112 -9.52 24.74 1.97
CA THR A 112 -8.26 25.06 2.64
C THR A 112 -8.39 24.88 4.15
N ALA A 113 -7.29 24.54 4.81
CA ALA A 113 -7.20 24.46 6.26
C ALA A 113 -5.97 25.19 6.78
N LYS A 114 -6.09 25.76 7.98
CA LYS A 114 -4.96 26.37 8.67
C LYS A 114 -4.35 25.38 9.64
N SER A 115 -3.05 25.16 9.51
CA SER A 115 -2.28 24.23 10.33
C SER A 115 -1.17 24.97 11.06
N GLN A 116 -0.96 24.65 12.33
CA GLN A 116 0.21 25.10 13.06
C GLN A 116 1.31 24.05 12.92
N ILE A 117 2.45 24.43 12.37
CA ILE A 117 3.59 23.52 12.19
C ILE A 117 4.54 23.57 13.40
N ALA A 118 5.58 22.72 13.38
CA ALA A 118 6.46 22.48 14.53
C ALA A 118 7.19 23.71 15.06
N ASP A 119 7.44 24.72 14.22
CA ASP A 119 8.05 25.99 14.63
C ASP A 119 7.05 27.00 15.23
N GLY A 120 5.76 26.65 15.25
CA GLY A 120 4.66 27.45 15.78
C GLY A 120 4.01 28.40 14.78
N SER A 121 4.49 28.48 13.54
CA SER A 121 3.87 29.28 12.48
C SER A 121 2.57 28.65 11.98
N ILE A 122 1.67 29.49 11.46
CA ILE A 122 0.40 29.07 10.86
C ILE A 122 0.55 29.13 9.34
N VAL A 123 0.30 28.01 8.69
CA VAL A 123 0.22 27.88 7.23
C VAL A 123 -1.23 27.62 6.83
N GLU A 124 -1.63 28.08 5.66
CA GLU A 124 -2.92 27.76 5.05
C GLU A 124 -2.66 26.89 3.83
N ASP A 125 -3.10 25.65 3.89
CA ASP A 125 -2.82 24.64 2.87
C ASP A 125 -4.13 24.10 2.28
N MET A 126 -4.04 23.60 1.05
CA MET A 126 -5.14 22.91 0.38
C MET A 126 -5.46 21.60 1.09
N VAL A 127 -6.74 21.23 1.13
CA VAL A 127 -7.22 19.95 1.66
C VAL A 127 -7.93 19.18 0.55
N VAL A 128 -7.53 17.93 0.39
CA VAL A 128 -8.11 17.00 -0.58
C VAL A 128 -8.61 15.72 0.10
N ASN A 129 -9.57 15.05 -0.53
CA ASN A 129 -10.01 13.72 -0.18
C ASN A 129 -9.19 12.67 -0.96
N LEU A 130 -8.35 11.92 -0.27
CA LEU A 130 -7.77 10.70 -0.84
C LEU A 130 -8.84 9.62 -0.76
N ARG A 131 -9.40 9.26 -1.93
CA ARG A 131 -10.45 8.24 -2.07
C ARG A 131 -10.07 6.92 -1.42
N GLU A 132 -8.79 6.55 -1.51
CA GLU A 132 -8.27 5.33 -0.93
C GLU A 132 -6.80 5.46 -0.48
N VAL A 133 -6.53 4.96 0.72
CA VAL A 133 -5.20 4.77 1.28
C VAL A 133 -5.06 3.32 1.74
N VAL A 134 -4.07 2.59 1.21
CA VAL A 134 -3.77 1.20 1.61
C VAL A 134 -2.39 1.10 2.23
N ILE A 135 -2.34 0.77 3.52
CA ILE A 135 -1.08 0.62 4.27
C ILE A 135 -0.59 -0.81 4.16
N GLY A 136 0.68 -0.99 3.78
CA GLY A 136 1.33 -2.30 3.73
C GLY A 136 0.65 -3.31 2.79
N GLY A 137 -0.15 -2.81 1.82
CA GLY A 137 -0.94 -3.64 0.89
C GLY A 137 -2.08 -4.43 1.54
N LYS A 138 -2.47 -4.10 2.77
CA LYS A 138 -3.43 -4.87 3.55
C LYS A 138 -4.54 -4.02 4.14
N ILE A 139 -4.19 -2.91 4.78
CA ILE A 139 -5.12 -2.10 5.56
C ILE A 139 -5.67 -0.99 4.67
N ARG A 140 -6.95 -1.05 4.33
CA ARG A 140 -7.62 -0.10 3.43
C ARG A 140 -8.40 0.95 4.22
N CYS A 141 -8.23 2.22 3.87
CA CYS A 141 -8.98 3.35 4.39
C CYS A 141 -9.54 4.18 3.24
N HIS A 142 -10.85 4.39 3.23
CA HIS A 142 -11.51 5.27 2.27
C HIS A 142 -11.69 6.67 2.82
N ASP A 143 -11.84 7.65 1.94
CA ASP A 143 -12.16 9.03 2.30
C ASP A 143 -11.21 9.58 3.38
N VAL A 144 -9.91 9.58 3.06
CA VAL A 144 -8.86 10.08 3.95
C VAL A 144 -8.58 11.52 3.59
N GLN A 145 -8.80 12.44 4.53
CA GLN A 145 -8.41 13.83 4.32
C GLN A 145 -6.89 13.98 4.35
N ALA A 146 -6.35 14.70 3.37
CA ALA A 146 -4.95 15.04 3.31
C ALA A 146 -4.75 16.54 3.07
N VAL A 147 -3.75 17.09 3.76
CA VAL A 147 -3.24 18.43 3.52
C VAL A 147 -2.20 18.37 2.40
N VAL A 148 -2.31 19.26 1.43
CA VAL A 148 -1.34 19.45 0.35
C VAL A 148 -0.44 20.62 0.70
N SER A 149 0.81 20.32 1.03
CA SER A 149 1.83 21.33 1.28
C SER A 149 2.22 22.03 -0.02
N GLU A 150 2.27 23.36 -0.02
CA GLU A 150 2.79 24.15 -1.16
C GLU A 150 4.24 23.82 -1.52
N ASN A 151 5.04 23.33 -0.56
CA ASN A 151 6.39 22.83 -0.84
C ASN A 151 6.32 21.49 -1.60
N VAL A 152 6.84 21.50 -2.84
CA VAL A 152 6.92 20.34 -3.74
C VAL A 152 7.86 19.23 -3.27
N GLU A 153 8.76 19.52 -2.32
CA GLU A 153 9.68 18.53 -1.73
C GLU A 153 9.29 18.21 -0.27
N ALA A 154 8.06 18.55 0.14
CA ALA A 154 7.61 18.24 1.49
C ALA A 154 7.60 16.73 1.74
N PRO A 155 8.03 16.29 2.93
CA PRO A 155 7.95 14.88 3.29
C PRO A 155 6.50 14.42 3.33
N LEU A 156 6.23 13.21 2.84
CA LEU A 156 4.90 12.61 2.91
C LEU A 156 4.68 12.04 4.31
N LEU A 157 3.62 12.49 5.00
CA LEU A 157 3.33 12.10 6.38
C LEU A 157 2.04 11.30 6.46
N LEU A 158 2.09 10.12 7.07
CA LEU A 158 0.92 9.33 7.44
C LEU A 158 0.50 9.74 8.84
N GLY A 159 -0.50 10.63 8.92
CA GLY A 159 -0.96 11.27 10.15
C GLY A 159 -2.13 10.58 10.84
N ASN A 160 -2.54 11.15 11.98
CA ASN A 160 -3.55 10.56 12.88
C ASN A 160 -4.94 10.42 12.26
N GLU A 161 -5.28 11.23 11.25
CA GLU A 161 -6.49 11.03 10.43
C GLU A 161 -6.60 9.59 9.90
N VAL A 162 -5.48 8.92 9.62
CA VAL A 162 -5.47 7.49 9.25
C VAL A 162 -5.24 6.62 10.48
N LEU A 163 -4.25 6.94 11.31
CA LEU A 163 -3.80 6.07 12.40
C LEU A 163 -4.88 5.80 13.46
N ASP A 164 -5.70 6.81 13.78
CA ASP A 164 -6.73 6.69 14.83
C ASP A 164 -7.95 5.88 14.40
N ARG A 165 -8.21 5.82 13.07
CA ARG A 165 -9.34 5.10 12.47
C ARG A 165 -9.19 3.59 12.54
N ILE A 166 -7.95 3.10 12.42
CA ILE A 166 -7.69 1.70 12.06
C ILE A 166 -7.58 0.79 13.28
N ALA A 167 -6.73 1.17 14.24
CA ALA A 167 -6.19 0.19 15.18
C ALA A 167 -5.56 0.83 16.41
N THR A 168 -5.25 -0.02 17.39
CA THR A 168 -4.13 0.26 18.30
C THR A 168 -2.83 -0.17 17.64
N ILE A 169 -1.86 0.74 17.57
CA ILE A 169 -0.60 0.53 16.84
C ILE A 169 0.54 0.32 17.82
N THR A 170 1.30 -0.76 17.64
CA THR A 170 2.53 -1.05 18.41
C THR A 170 3.74 -0.95 17.49
N ILE A 171 4.78 -0.26 17.94
CA ILE A 171 6.04 -0.09 17.20
C ILE A 171 7.08 -1.07 17.77
N ASN A 172 7.56 -1.98 16.94
CA ASN A 172 8.71 -2.83 17.27
C ASN A 172 9.97 -2.31 16.59
N ASN A 173 10.79 -1.58 17.35
CA ASN A 173 12.03 -0.99 16.83
C ASN A 173 13.13 -2.01 16.50
N THR A 174 13.09 -3.21 17.10
CA THR A 174 14.09 -4.25 16.83
C THR A 174 13.81 -4.98 15.54
N ASN A 175 12.53 -5.27 15.28
CA ASN A 175 12.10 -6.00 14.09
C ASN A 175 11.65 -5.08 12.95
N GLU A 176 11.75 -3.76 13.14
CA GLU A 176 11.33 -2.74 12.18
C GLU A 176 9.90 -2.94 11.64
N THR A 177 8.96 -3.14 12.58
CA THR A 177 7.56 -3.44 12.25
C THR A 177 6.58 -2.58 13.03
N LEU A 178 5.46 -2.28 12.38
CA LEU A 178 4.24 -1.76 12.98
C LEU A 178 3.22 -2.90 13.08
N THR A 179 2.68 -3.10 14.27
CA THR A 179 1.60 -4.06 14.53
C THR A 179 0.31 -3.29 14.75
N PHE A 180 -0.64 -3.44 13.83
CA PHE A 180 -1.98 -2.87 13.89
C PHE A 180 -2.92 -3.91 14.50
N ASN A 181 -3.48 -3.60 15.67
CA ASN A 181 -4.52 -4.38 16.32
C ASN A 181 -5.88 -3.76 15.96
N MET A 182 -6.60 -4.39 15.05
CA MET A 182 -7.81 -3.85 14.43
C MET A 182 -8.91 -3.68 15.48
N LYS A 183 -9.58 -2.53 15.47
CA LYS A 183 -10.66 -2.20 16.42
C LYS A 183 -11.97 -2.89 16.08
#